data_AF-A0A5C6LLP7-F1
#
_entry.id   AF-A0A5C6LLP7-F1
#
_cell.length_a   1.000
_cell.length_b   1.000
_cell.length_c   1.000
_cell.angle_alpha   90.00
_cell.angle_beta   90.00
_cell.angle_gamma   90.00
#
_symmetry.space_group_name_H-M   'P 1'
#
loop_
_entity.id
_entity.type
_entity.pdbx_description
1 polymer ?
#
loop_
_entity_poly.entity_id
_entity_poly.type
_entity_poly.pdbx_seq_one_letter_code
_entity_poly.pdbx_strand_id
1 'polypeptide(L)'
;MFRWSIPALIVGLTTAFVTLRLRHSNNLPIQPEIQLSDVMPGSYGAVLTRADGSTLTLDSFAIETLASQQKSAAAAIGFNMITTPKGRRFDCRLPDGSHVWLNAQSSIRYPLTFNGKERKVEVTGGVYLEVVPDTAHPFFVTLPGKHTVATNGGSFNIYAYTDARASVLRITALDDAMHIRVKGREAPVTLYAGQEASLPPGKDMSIATADPEQALAWKRGIFYFKKTPLRRVMRQLARWYDVMVVYPKEVPDRVFTGTIDSNKRLEEALQVLAPLKLRFQFKGNRRLLEVYE
;
A
#
# COMPACT_ATOMS: atom_id res chain seq x y z
N MET A 1 -64.45 -27.42 54.68
CA MET A 1 -63.41 -26.35 54.73
C MET A 1 -62.08 -26.97 54.33
N PHE A 2 -61.65 -26.81 53.08
CA PHE A 2 -60.36 -27.32 52.60
C PHE A 2 -59.39 -26.16 52.38
N ARG A 3 -58.26 -26.20 53.09
CA ARG A 3 -57.15 -25.23 53.05
C ARG A 3 -56.25 -25.54 51.84
N TRP A 4 -55.82 -24.50 51.14
CA TRP A 4 -54.79 -24.56 50.09
C TRP A 4 -53.39 -24.41 50.73
N SER A 5 -52.39 -25.13 50.20
CA SER A 5 -50.99 -25.01 50.59
C SER A 5 -50.11 -24.64 49.39
N ILE A 6 -49.65 -23.38 49.46
CA ILE A 6 -48.49 -22.65 48.90
C ILE A 6 -47.51 -23.41 47.96
N PRO A 7 -47.13 -22.83 46.80
CA PRO A 7 -45.87 -23.12 46.11
C PRO A 7 -44.80 -22.06 46.46
N ALA A 8 -43.73 -22.44 47.17
CA ALA A 8 -42.64 -21.52 47.57
C ALA A 8 -41.24 -21.92 47.08
N LEU A 9 -41.09 -22.92 46.21
CA LEU A 9 -39.75 -23.48 45.92
C LEU A 9 -39.08 -23.02 44.61
N ILE A 10 -39.75 -22.28 43.73
CA ILE A 10 -39.25 -22.03 42.36
C ILE A 10 -38.43 -20.71 42.24
N VAL A 11 -38.55 -19.78 43.20
CA VAL A 11 -37.92 -18.44 43.10
C VAL A 11 -36.45 -18.41 43.54
N GLY A 12 -36.00 -19.37 44.35
CA GLY A 12 -34.62 -19.41 44.86
C GLY A 12 -33.57 -19.92 43.85
N LEU A 13 -33.95 -20.84 42.95
CA LEU A 13 -33.03 -21.43 41.98
C LEU A 13 -32.76 -20.50 40.78
N THR A 14 -33.74 -19.69 40.38
CA THR A 14 -33.56 -18.73 39.27
C THR A 14 -32.69 -17.56 39.68
N THR A 15 -32.80 -17.07 40.92
CA THR A 15 -31.96 -15.97 41.45
C THR A 15 -30.51 -16.41 41.68
N ALA A 16 -30.27 -17.65 42.14
CA ALA A 16 -28.93 -18.23 42.25
C ALA A 16 -28.26 -18.44 40.88
N PHE A 17 -29.01 -18.90 39.87
CA PHE A 17 -28.47 -19.11 38.51
C PHE A 17 -28.17 -17.80 37.78
N VAL A 18 -28.99 -16.77 37.97
CA VAL A 18 -28.76 -15.43 37.41
C VAL A 18 -27.56 -14.75 38.08
N THR A 19 -27.38 -14.88 39.39
CA THR A 19 -26.19 -14.33 40.08
C THR A 19 -24.90 -15.10 39.77
N LEU A 20 -24.95 -16.41 39.54
CA LEU A 20 -23.81 -17.20 39.06
C LEU A 20 -23.43 -16.88 37.60
N ARG A 21 -24.40 -16.61 36.71
CA ARG A 21 -24.11 -16.09 35.36
C ARG A 21 -23.59 -14.66 35.34
N LEU A 22 -24.01 -13.82 36.29
CA LEU A 22 -23.50 -12.44 36.42
C LEU A 22 -22.15 -12.38 37.16
N ARG A 23 -21.76 -13.43 37.89
CA ARG A 23 -20.42 -13.59 38.48
C ARG A 23 -19.39 -14.19 37.53
N HIS A 24 -19.80 -14.72 36.37
CA HIS A 24 -18.90 -14.95 35.26
C HIS A 24 -18.64 -13.61 34.56
N SER A 25 -17.93 -12.76 35.30
CA SER A 25 -17.36 -11.49 34.86
C SER A 25 -16.71 -11.67 33.50
N ASN A 26 -16.94 -10.68 32.64
CA ASN A 26 -16.32 -10.43 31.35
C ASN A 26 -14.78 -10.39 31.43
N ASN A 27 -14.14 -11.51 31.71
CA ASN A 27 -12.76 -11.72 31.35
C ASN A 27 -12.76 -12.12 29.88
N LEU A 28 -13.08 -11.16 29.01
CA LEU A 28 -12.54 -11.21 27.65
C LEU A 28 -11.03 -11.41 27.84
N PRO A 29 -10.41 -12.43 27.21
CA PRO A 29 -8.98 -12.60 27.33
C PRO A 29 -8.33 -11.27 26.96
N ILE A 30 -7.57 -10.71 27.89
CA ILE A 30 -6.74 -9.53 27.63
C ILE A 30 -5.80 -9.99 26.53
N GLN A 31 -6.10 -9.61 25.29
CA GLN A 31 -5.20 -9.88 24.19
C GLN A 31 -3.89 -9.18 24.53
N PRO A 32 -2.73 -9.86 24.42
CA PRO A 32 -1.46 -9.26 24.76
C PRO A 32 -1.29 -7.95 23.99
N GLU A 33 -0.91 -6.89 24.71
CA GLU A 33 -0.64 -5.59 24.13
C GLU A 33 0.59 -5.71 23.21
N ILE A 34 0.41 -5.39 21.93
CA ILE A 34 1.48 -5.47 20.92
C ILE A 34 2.60 -4.50 21.31
N GLN A 35 3.82 -5.00 21.50
CA GLN A 35 4.98 -4.17 21.78
C GLN A 35 5.63 -3.70 20.47
N LEU A 36 6.39 -2.61 20.55
CA LEU A 36 7.10 -2.04 19.40
C LEU A 36 8.10 -3.04 18.80
N SER A 37 8.72 -3.84 19.67
CA SER A 37 9.68 -4.89 19.34
C SER A 37 9.07 -6.04 18.54
N ASP A 38 7.75 -6.24 18.57
CA ASP A 38 7.07 -7.36 17.92
C ASP A 38 6.73 -7.06 16.45
N VAL A 39 6.86 -5.80 16.03
CA VAL A 39 6.48 -5.38 14.68
C VAL A 39 7.64 -5.60 13.69
N MET A 40 7.54 -6.73 13.01
CA MET A 40 8.45 -7.13 11.94
C MET A 40 8.33 -6.23 10.70
N PRO A 41 9.41 -6.10 9.91
CA PRO A 41 9.35 -5.43 8.61
C PRO A 41 8.33 -6.08 7.67
N GLY A 42 7.91 -5.32 6.66
CA GLY A 42 7.13 -5.87 5.57
C GLY A 42 7.87 -7.00 4.84
N SER A 43 7.10 -7.83 4.15
CA SER A 43 7.59 -9.04 3.48
C SER A 43 7.18 -9.09 2.02
N TYR A 44 7.62 -10.12 1.31
CA TYR A 44 7.20 -10.35 -0.06
C TYR A 44 5.80 -10.97 -0.09
N GLY A 45 4.95 -10.50 -1.00
CA GLY A 45 3.68 -11.15 -1.30
C GLY A 45 2.61 -10.23 -1.89
N ALA A 46 1.59 -10.81 -2.50
CA ALA A 46 0.46 -10.12 -3.08
C ALA A 46 -0.81 -10.98 -3.09
N VAL A 47 -1.91 -10.40 -3.54
CA VAL A 47 -3.14 -11.12 -3.89
C VAL A 47 -3.41 -10.88 -5.37
N LEU A 48 -3.53 -11.96 -6.14
CA LEU A 48 -4.00 -11.95 -7.52
C LEU A 48 -5.51 -12.17 -7.51
N THR A 49 -6.26 -11.20 -8.00
CA THR A 49 -7.68 -11.35 -8.36
C THR A 49 -7.76 -11.61 -9.85
N ARG A 50 -8.33 -12.75 -10.24
CA ARG A 50 -8.48 -13.16 -11.64
C ARG A 50 -9.74 -12.57 -12.25
N ALA A 51 -9.85 -12.68 -13.58
CA ALA A 51 -11.01 -12.21 -14.33
C ALA A 51 -12.35 -12.84 -13.90
N ASP A 52 -12.32 -14.07 -13.38
CA ASP A 52 -13.50 -14.78 -12.84
C ASP A 52 -13.86 -14.36 -11.40
N GLY A 53 -13.11 -13.43 -10.81
CA GLY A 53 -13.27 -12.96 -9.43
C GLY A 53 -12.61 -13.84 -8.37
N SER A 54 -12.04 -14.98 -8.75
CA SER A 54 -11.27 -15.82 -7.82
C SER A 54 -9.99 -15.12 -7.37
N THR A 55 -9.60 -15.35 -6.12
CA THR A 55 -8.39 -14.77 -5.52
C THR A 55 -7.36 -15.84 -5.21
N LEU A 56 -6.09 -15.50 -5.43
CA LEU A 56 -4.94 -16.33 -5.10
C LEU A 56 -3.93 -15.50 -4.33
N THR A 57 -3.55 -15.96 -3.14
CA THR A 57 -2.43 -15.37 -2.40
C THR A 57 -1.12 -15.77 -3.09
N LEU A 58 -0.34 -14.77 -3.46
CA LEU A 58 0.99 -14.91 -4.02
C LEU A 58 1.99 -14.67 -2.91
N ASP A 59 2.40 -15.73 -2.23
CA ASP A 59 3.56 -15.71 -1.36
C ASP A 59 4.78 -16.29 -2.08
N SER A 60 5.94 -16.34 -1.40
CA SER A 60 7.18 -16.86 -1.97
C SER A 60 7.09 -18.30 -2.49
N PHE A 61 6.08 -19.07 -2.06
CA PHE A 61 5.88 -20.47 -2.46
C PHE A 61 4.92 -20.62 -3.66
N ALA A 62 3.96 -19.70 -3.82
CA ALA A 62 2.95 -19.75 -4.89
C ALA A 62 3.43 -19.26 -6.29
N ILE A 63 4.59 -18.59 -6.38
CA ILE A 63 5.07 -17.91 -7.60
C ILE A 63 5.37 -18.89 -8.74
N GLU A 64 5.85 -20.10 -8.45
CA GLU A 64 6.18 -21.11 -9.47
C GLU A 64 4.94 -21.56 -10.26
N THR A 65 3.74 -21.43 -9.69
CA THR A 65 2.50 -21.93 -10.30
C THR A 65 1.95 -20.98 -11.38
N LEU A 66 2.16 -19.67 -11.26
CA LEU A 66 1.63 -18.67 -12.21
C LEU A 66 2.25 -18.76 -13.61
N ALA A 67 3.54 -19.10 -13.71
CA ALA A 67 4.24 -19.21 -14.98
C ALA A 67 3.73 -20.39 -15.84
N SER A 68 3.18 -21.43 -15.20
CA SER A 68 2.66 -22.62 -15.89
C SER A 68 1.23 -22.43 -16.45
N GLN A 69 0.40 -21.60 -15.82
CA GLN A 69 -1.02 -21.45 -16.18
C GLN A 69 -1.31 -20.35 -17.21
N GLN A 70 -0.35 -19.46 -17.48
CA GLN A 70 -0.49 -18.43 -18.53
C GLN A 70 -0.60 -19.00 -19.96
N LYS A 71 -0.29 -20.28 -20.17
CA LYS A 71 -0.35 -20.94 -21.49
C LYS A 71 -1.76 -21.37 -21.95
N SER A 72 -2.79 -21.28 -21.10
CA SER A 72 -4.13 -21.84 -21.40
C SER A 72 -5.26 -20.82 -21.60
N ALA A 73 -5.02 -19.51 -21.42
CA ALA A 73 -6.08 -18.49 -21.37
C ALA A 73 -6.11 -17.53 -22.58
N ALA A 74 -5.59 -17.96 -23.74
CA ALA A 74 -5.41 -17.10 -24.91
C ALA A 74 -6.72 -16.57 -25.56
N ALA A 75 -7.90 -17.05 -25.14
CA ALA A 75 -9.19 -16.70 -25.73
C ALA A 75 -10.15 -15.93 -24.78
N ALA A 76 -9.79 -15.71 -23.52
CA ALA A 76 -10.68 -15.06 -22.56
C ALA A 76 -10.47 -13.54 -22.53
N ILE A 77 -11.56 -12.77 -22.69
CA ILE A 77 -11.57 -11.33 -22.43
C ILE A 77 -11.75 -11.13 -20.93
N GLY A 78 -10.79 -10.46 -20.29
CA GLY A 78 -10.84 -10.24 -18.85
C GLY A 78 -9.64 -9.46 -18.33
N PHE A 79 -9.73 -9.04 -17.07
CA PHE A 79 -8.67 -8.32 -16.38
C PHE A 79 -8.25 -9.08 -15.14
N ASN A 80 -6.93 -9.14 -14.93
CA ASN A 80 -6.34 -9.51 -13.66
C ASN A 80 -6.03 -8.25 -12.86
N MET A 81 -6.02 -8.38 -11.54
CA MET A 81 -5.57 -7.35 -10.63
C MET A 81 -4.63 -7.96 -9.61
N ILE A 82 -3.42 -7.43 -9.51
CA ILE A 82 -2.49 -7.77 -8.43
C ILE A 82 -2.52 -6.64 -7.43
N THR A 83 -2.72 -6.98 -6.16
CA THR A 83 -2.74 -6.03 -5.05
C THR A 83 -1.73 -6.44 -3.99
N THR A 84 -0.90 -5.50 -3.56
CA THR A 84 -0.05 -5.63 -2.38
C THR A 84 -0.75 -4.96 -1.20
N PRO A 85 -1.16 -5.71 -0.16
CA PRO A 85 -1.69 -5.09 1.05
C PRO A 85 -0.58 -4.31 1.78
N LYS A 86 -0.95 -3.63 2.88
CA LYS A 86 0.06 -3.06 3.78
C LYS A 86 1.02 -4.16 4.26
N GLY A 87 2.27 -3.78 4.47
CA GLY A 87 3.33 -4.70 4.88
C GLY A 87 3.77 -5.70 3.83
N ARG A 88 3.35 -5.54 2.57
CA ARG A 88 3.75 -6.43 1.48
C ARG A 88 4.31 -5.68 0.28
N ARG A 89 5.32 -6.24 -0.35
CA ARG A 89 5.83 -5.81 -1.68
C ARG A 89 5.86 -7.02 -2.60
N PHE A 90 5.74 -6.79 -3.90
CA PHE A 90 5.71 -7.89 -4.87
C PHE A 90 6.21 -7.40 -6.23
N ASP A 91 6.66 -8.30 -7.07
CA ASP A 91 6.95 -8.01 -8.46
C ASP A 91 6.49 -9.14 -9.38
N CYS A 92 6.19 -8.78 -10.62
CA CYS A 92 5.63 -9.72 -11.59
C CYS A 92 5.95 -9.28 -13.02
N ARG A 93 5.84 -10.22 -13.96
CA ARG A 93 5.86 -9.93 -15.40
C ARG A 93 4.44 -9.85 -15.95
N LEU A 94 4.18 -8.82 -16.74
CA LEU A 94 2.96 -8.65 -17.50
C LEU A 94 2.98 -9.54 -18.76
N PRO A 95 1.82 -9.76 -19.42
CA PRO A 95 1.75 -10.60 -20.62
C PRO A 95 2.62 -10.15 -21.80
N ASP A 96 2.99 -8.87 -21.89
CA ASP A 96 3.91 -8.34 -22.91
C ASP A 96 5.40 -8.49 -22.52
N GLY A 97 5.69 -9.09 -21.37
CA GLY A 97 7.05 -9.25 -20.84
C GLY A 97 7.55 -8.08 -19.98
N SER A 98 6.79 -6.99 -19.85
CA SER A 98 7.14 -5.85 -19.00
C SER A 98 7.20 -6.27 -17.53
N HIS A 99 8.18 -5.76 -16.78
CA HIS A 99 8.37 -6.09 -15.37
C HIS A 99 7.81 -4.96 -14.49
N VAL A 100 7.00 -5.33 -13.50
CA VAL A 100 6.35 -4.40 -12.58
C VAL A 100 6.68 -4.76 -11.14
N TRP A 101 7.08 -3.77 -10.36
CA TRP A 101 7.23 -3.84 -8.91
C TRP A 101 6.13 -3.04 -8.25
N LEU A 102 5.50 -3.63 -7.25
CA LEU A 102 4.44 -3.05 -6.43
C LEU A 102 4.95 -2.91 -4.99
N ASN A 103 4.90 -1.68 -4.47
CA ASN A 103 5.23 -1.37 -3.09
C ASN A 103 4.02 -1.65 -2.17
N ALA A 104 4.15 -1.51 -0.86
CA ALA A 104 3.06 -1.72 0.09
C ALA A 104 1.85 -0.83 -0.17
N GLN A 105 0.65 -1.42 -0.10
CA GLN A 105 -0.61 -0.76 -0.39
C GLN A 105 -0.68 -0.21 -1.82
N SER A 106 -0.40 -1.07 -2.80
CA SER A 106 -0.40 -0.74 -4.22
C SER A 106 -1.19 -1.77 -5.02
N SER A 107 -1.53 -1.42 -6.26
CA SER A 107 -2.17 -2.36 -7.18
C SER A 107 -1.87 -2.05 -8.63
N ILE A 108 -2.00 -3.09 -9.46
CA ILE A 108 -2.03 -2.99 -10.92
C ILE A 108 -3.17 -3.84 -11.46
N ARG A 109 -3.96 -3.27 -12.36
CA ARG A 109 -4.98 -3.95 -13.15
C ARG A 109 -4.55 -3.99 -14.62
N TYR A 110 -4.59 -5.17 -15.23
CA TYR A 110 -4.09 -5.40 -16.58
C TYR A 110 -4.89 -6.50 -17.29
N PRO A 111 -4.98 -6.48 -18.64
CA PRO A 111 -5.71 -7.49 -19.40
C PRO A 111 -4.99 -8.84 -19.35
N LEU A 112 -5.72 -9.93 -19.58
CA LEU A 112 -5.13 -11.28 -19.66
C LEU A 112 -4.06 -11.39 -20.76
N THR A 113 -4.28 -10.69 -21.88
CA THR A 113 -3.36 -10.57 -23.01
C THR A 113 -3.42 -9.16 -23.60
N PHE A 114 -2.33 -8.69 -24.21
CA PHE A 114 -2.30 -7.43 -24.95
C PHE A 114 -2.51 -7.67 -26.45
N ASN A 115 -3.76 -7.91 -26.85
CA ASN A 115 -4.11 -8.24 -28.24
C ASN A 115 -4.58 -7.02 -29.08
N GLY A 116 -4.59 -5.82 -28.50
CA GLY A 116 -5.06 -4.59 -29.14
C GLY A 116 -3.94 -3.74 -29.75
N LYS A 117 -4.30 -2.57 -30.26
CA LYS A 117 -3.33 -1.56 -30.76
C LYS A 117 -2.55 -0.85 -29.65
N GLU A 118 -2.90 -1.10 -28.40
CA GLU A 118 -2.39 -0.38 -27.23
C GLU A 118 -2.29 -1.34 -26.05
N ARG A 119 -1.28 -1.16 -25.21
CA ARG A 119 -1.09 -1.90 -23.96
C ARG A 119 -1.57 -1.04 -22.80
N LYS A 120 -2.71 -1.37 -22.18
CA LYS A 120 -3.33 -0.55 -21.13
C LYS A 120 -3.28 -1.22 -19.78
N VAL A 121 -2.82 -0.48 -18.77
CA VAL A 121 -2.88 -0.87 -17.36
C VAL A 121 -3.41 0.27 -16.50
N GLU A 122 -3.90 -0.06 -15.30
CA GLU A 122 -4.31 0.91 -14.30
C GLU A 122 -3.53 0.64 -13.01
N VAL A 123 -3.03 1.68 -12.35
CA VAL A 123 -2.23 1.51 -11.12
C VAL A 123 -2.65 2.45 -10.01
N THR A 124 -2.45 2.00 -8.77
CA THR A 124 -2.53 2.83 -7.56
C THR A 124 -1.38 2.49 -6.60
N GLY A 125 -1.02 3.42 -5.71
CA GLY A 125 0.07 3.22 -4.75
C GLY A 125 1.45 3.50 -5.34
N GLY A 126 2.47 2.77 -4.89
CA GLY A 126 3.85 2.90 -5.36
C GLY A 126 4.19 1.79 -6.36
N VAL A 127 4.44 2.17 -7.62
CA VAL A 127 4.70 1.22 -8.70
C VAL A 127 5.93 1.64 -9.49
N TYR A 128 6.82 0.69 -9.76
CA TYR A 128 7.94 0.88 -10.68
C TYR A 128 7.77 -0.07 -11.86
N LEU A 129 7.94 0.44 -13.08
CA LEU A 129 7.74 -0.32 -14.31
C LEU A 129 9.01 -0.28 -15.16
N GLU A 130 9.34 -1.44 -15.72
CA GLU A 130 10.28 -1.61 -16.82
C GLU A 130 9.47 -2.12 -18.01
N VAL A 131 9.12 -1.22 -18.93
CA VAL A 131 8.23 -1.50 -20.06
C VAL A 131 9.03 -1.95 -21.26
N VAL A 132 8.67 -3.11 -21.83
CA VAL A 132 9.29 -3.62 -23.05
C VAL A 132 9.07 -2.63 -24.21
N PRO A 133 10.14 -2.24 -24.94
CA PRO A 133 10.01 -1.37 -26.10
C PRO A 133 9.10 -1.95 -27.19
N ASP A 134 8.06 -1.21 -27.55
CA ASP A 134 7.15 -1.51 -28.66
C ASP A 134 6.49 -0.21 -29.15
N THR A 135 6.91 0.26 -30.33
CA THR A 135 6.37 1.47 -30.98
C THR A 135 5.08 1.19 -31.76
N ALA A 136 4.81 -0.06 -32.11
CA ALA A 136 3.58 -0.46 -32.80
C ALA A 136 2.40 -0.53 -31.82
N HIS A 137 2.68 -0.84 -30.54
CA HIS A 137 1.68 -0.94 -29.48
C HIS A 137 2.09 -0.10 -28.25
N PRO A 138 1.77 1.21 -28.21
CA PRO A 138 2.13 2.07 -27.10
C PRO A 138 1.55 1.60 -25.76
N PHE A 139 2.29 1.84 -24.69
CA PHE A 139 1.94 1.47 -23.32
C PHE A 139 1.32 2.65 -22.57
N PHE A 140 0.14 2.44 -22.00
CA PHE A 140 -0.63 3.43 -21.26
C PHE A 140 -0.86 3.00 -19.83
N VAL A 141 -0.50 3.87 -18.89
CA VAL A 141 -0.77 3.71 -17.46
C VAL A 141 -1.84 4.71 -17.03
N THR A 142 -2.99 4.21 -16.63
CA THR A 142 -4.05 5.02 -16.02
C THR A 142 -3.78 5.20 -14.54
N LEU A 143 -3.86 6.45 -14.08
CA LEU A 143 -3.58 6.87 -12.71
C LEU A 143 -4.84 7.42 -12.03
N PRO A 144 -4.87 7.50 -10.68
CA PRO A 144 -5.94 8.19 -9.94
C PRO A 144 -6.20 9.59 -10.50
N GLY A 145 -7.46 10.04 -10.48
CA GLY A 145 -7.83 11.33 -11.08
C GLY A 145 -7.99 11.30 -12.62
N LYS A 146 -7.87 10.11 -13.25
CA LYS A 146 -7.93 9.91 -14.70
C LYS A 146 -6.76 10.59 -15.44
N HIS A 147 -5.60 10.67 -14.81
CA HIS A 147 -4.36 11.03 -15.51
C HIS A 147 -3.83 9.80 -16.27
N THR A 148 -3.03 10.03 -17.30
CA THR A 148 -2.48 8.94 -18.12
C THR A 148 -1.03 9.20 -18.44
N VAL A 149 -0.19 8.19 -18.26
CA VAL A 149 1.18 8.15 -18.78
C VAL A 149 1.17 7.30 -20.05
N ALA A 150 1.79 7.79 -21.11
CA ALA A 150 1.97 7.06 -22.37
C ALA A 150 3.46 6.96 -22.70
N THR A 151 3.93 5.76 -23.01
CA THR A 151 5.32 5.51 -23.43
C THR A 151 5.37 4.38 -24.46
N ASN A 152 6.44 4.32 -25.23
CA ASN A 152 6.74 3.17 -26.09
C ASN A 152 7.66 2.15 -25.40
N GLY A 153 8.26 2.48 -24.25
CA GLY A 153 9.19 1.62 -23.53
C GLY A 153 9.86 2.34 -22.35
N GLY A 154 10.91 1.72 -21.82
CA GLY A 154 11.78 2.31 -20.80
C GLY A 154 11.31 2.08 -19.37
N SER A 155 12.00 2.72 -18.43
CA SER A 155 11.76 2.55 -17.00
C SER A 155 11.33 3.83 -16.30
N PHE A 156 10.40 3.70 -15.35
CA PHE A 156 9.86 4.83 -14.60
C PHE A 156 9.21 4.42 -13.28
N ASN A 157 9.17 5.35 -12.35
CA ASN A 157 8.56 5.18 -11.03
C ASN A 157 7.30 6.06 -10.90
N ILE A 158 6.26 5.51 -10.30
CA ILE A 158 4.97 6.16 -10.02
C ILE A 158 4.73 6.12 -8.51
N TYR A 159 4.47 7.30 -7.94
CA TYR A 159 3.92 7.46 -6.59
C TYR A 159 2.47 7.98 -6.71
N ALA A 160 1.50 7.07 -6.67
CA ALA A 160 0.07 7.32 -6.87
C ALA A 160 -0.78 6.89 -5.65
N TYR A 161 -0.30 7.20 -4.44
CA TYR A 161 -1.06 6.95 -3.22
C TYR A 161 -2.18 7.98 -3.03
N THR A 162 -3.34 7.53 -2.57
CA THR A 162 -4.54 8.34 -2.30
C THR A 162 -4.91 8.37 -0.81
N ASP A 163 -3.99 7.96 0.05
CA ASP A 163 -4.21 7.74 1.49
C ASP A 163 -4.22 9.03 2.33
N ALA A 164 -3.91 10.18 1.72
CA ALA A 164 -4.11 11.49 2.31
C ALA A 164 -4.71 12.47 1.30
N ARG A 165 -5.58 13.38 1.77
CA ARG A 165 -6.20 14.45 0.94
C ARG A 165 -5.18 15.31 0.21
N ALA A 166 -3.98 15.46 0.76
CA ALA A 166 -2.87 16.24 0.18
C ALA A 166 -1.81 15.37 -0.52
N SER A 167 -2.14 14.13 -0.90
CA SER A 167 -1.17 13.25 -1.59
C SER A 167 -0.85 13.80 -2.96
N VAL A 168 0.45 14.03 -3.20
CA VAL A 168 0.97 14.49 -4.49
C VAL A 168 1.26 13.27 -5.36
N LEU A 169 0.61 13.18 -6.52
CA LEU A 169 0.94 12.19 -7.53
C LEU A 169 2.31 12.55 -8.13
N ARG A 170 3.22 11.59 -8.23
CA ARG A 170 4.55 11.80 -8.82
C ARG A 170 4.88 10.74 -9.85
N ILE A 171 5.51 11.15 -10.93
CA ILE A 171 5.97 10.29 -12.03
C ILE A 171 7.42 10.66 -12.30
N THR A 172 8.33 9.70 -12.17
CA THR A 172 9.78 9.89 -12.36
C THR A 172 10.22 9.09 -13.57
N ALA A 173 10.66 9.76 -14.63
CA ALA A 173 11.22 9.12 -15.82
C ALA A 173 12.71 8.85 -15.61
N LEU A 174 13.19 7.66 -15.98
CA LEU A 174 14.57 7.24 -15.70
C LEU A 174 15.37 7.09 -16.99
N ASP A 175 14.90 6.27 -17.92
CA ASP A 175 15.70 5.90 -19.10
C ASP A 175 15.15 6.47 -20.41
N ASP A 176 13.82 6.60 -20.54
CA ASP A 176 13.16 7.08 -21.76
C ASP A 176 12.20 8.24 -21.48
N ALA A 177 11.90 9.00 -22.54
CA ALA A 177 10.87 10.03 -22.49
C ALA A 177 9.47 9.41 -22.52
N MET A 178 8.54 10.04 -21.82
CA MET A 178 7.12 9.64 -21.79
C MET A 178 6.22 10.87 -21.87
N HIS A 179 4.94 10.65 -22.14
CA HIS A 179 3.96 11.70 -22.25
C HIS A 179 2.90 11.56 -21.14
N ILE A 180 2.69 12.65 -20.40
CA ILE A 180 1.69 12.71 -19.32
C ILE A 180 0.50 13.52 -19.83
N ARG A 181 -0.67 12.89 -19.90
CA ARG A 181 -1.95 13.57 -20.08
C ARG A 181 -2.58 13.82 -18.72
N VAL A 182 -2.76 15.10 -18.41
CA VAL A 182 -3.44 15.56 -17.19
C VAL A 182 -4.91 15.80 -17.53
N LYS A 183 -5.84 15.22 -16.77
CA LYS A 183 -7.27 15.49 -16.93
C LYS A 183 -7.54 17.00 -16.87
N GLY A 184 -8.24 17.53 -17.88
CA GLY A 184 -8.57 18.95 -17.99
C GLY A 184 -7.54 19.80 -18.73
N ARG A 185 -6.42 19.21 -19.18
CA ARG A 185 -5.44 19.84 -20.06
C ARG A 185 -5.55 19.25 -21.46
N GLU A 186 -5.55 20.08 -22.49
CA GLU A 186 -5.67 19.63 -23.89
C GLU A 186 -4.40 18.92 -24.38
N ALA A 187 -3.24 19.54 -24.17
CA ALA A 187 -1.97 19.01 -24.66
C ALA A 187 -1.29 18.08 -23.63
N PRO A 188 -0.74 16.93 -24.07
CA PRO A 188 0.15 16.12 -23.22
C PRO A 188 1.44 16.89 -22.91
N VAL A 189 2.06 16.57 -21.79
CA VAL A 189 3.38 17.09 -21.41
C VAL A 189 4.40 15.98 -21.54
N THR A 190 5.51 16.27 -22.23
CA THR A 190 6.64 15.36 -22.32
C THR A 190 7.47 15.44 -21.04
N LEU A 191 7.74 14.28 -20.44
CA LEU A 191 8.65 14.11 -19.31
C LEU A 191 9.88 13.34 -19.82
N TYR A 192 11.05 13.96 -19.78
CA TYR A 192 12.30 13.36 -20.23
C TYR A 192 12.97 12.54 -19.13
N ALA A 193 13.86 11.63 -19.52
CA ALA A 193 14.73 10.89 -18.61
C ALA A 193 15.42 11.81 -17.60
N GLY A 194 15.42 11.43 -16.31
CA GLY A 194 15.96 12.23 -15.23
C GLY A 194 15.04 13.35 -14.73
N GLN A 195 13.77 13.39 -15.16
CA GLN A 195 12.78 14.37 -14.67
C GLN A 195 11.69 13.71 -13.80
N GLU A 196 11.15 14.48 -12.86
CA GLU A 196 9.98 14.13 -12.06
C GLU A 196 8.85 15.15 -12.31
N ALA A 197 7.67 14.65 -12.68
CA ALA A 197 6.43 15.40 -12.65
C ALA A 197 5.77 15.26 -11.28
N SER A 198 5.35 16.38 -10.68
CA SER A 198 4.56 16.43 -9.45
C SER A 198 3.20 17.06 -9.73
N LEU A 199 2.13 16.36 -9.33
CA LEU A 199 0.75 16.77 -9.51
C LEU A 199 0.05 16.83 -8.15
N PRO A 200 0.11 17.97 -7.44
CA PRO A 200 -0.61 18.16 -6.19
C PRO A 200 -2.13 18.31 -6.44
N PRO A 201 -2.99 17.87 -5.51
CA PRO A 201 -4.43 18.05 -5.65
C PRO A 201 -4.82 19.52 -5.78
N GLY A 202 -5.61 19.86 -6.80
CA GLY A 202 -6.11 21.22 -7.04
C GLY A 202 -5.05 22.24 -7.45
N LYS A 203 -3.86 21.79 -7.86
CA LYS A 203 -2.77 22.66 -8.36
C LYS A 203 -2.28 22.18 -9.71
N ASP A 204 -1.61 23.07 -10.42
CA ASP A 204 -0.94 22.74 -11.68
C ASP A 204 0.21 21.76 -11.47
N MET A 205 0.46 20.97 -12.51
CA MET A 205 1.61 20.09 -12.59
C MET A 205 2.91 20.88 -12.71
N SER A 206 3.92 20.49 -11.94
CA SER A 206 5.29 21.01 -12.05
C SER A 206 6.26 19.91 -12.46
N ILE A 207 7.28 20.24 -13.25
CA ILE A 207 8.38 19.35 -13.61
C ILE A 207 9.68 19.86 -12.99
N ALA A 208 10.47 18.97 -12.43
CA ALA A 208 11.80 19.26 -11.89
C ALA A 208 12.78 18.12 -12.20
N THR A 209 14.07 18.36 -11.99
CA THR A 209 15.07 17.29 -12.00
C THR A 209 14.73 16.25 -10.94
N ALA A 210 14.73 14.99 -11.33
CA ALA A 210 14.47 13.87 -10.44
C ALA A 210 15.61 13.68 -9.43
N ASP A 211 15.29 13.02 -8.33
CA ASP A 211 16.26 12.38 -7.44
C ASP A 211 16.05 10.85 -7.59
N PRO A 212 16.73 10.19 -8.57
CA PRO A 212 16.49 8.77 -8.86
C PRO A 212 16.81 7.86 -7.67
N GLU A 213 17.78 8.24 -6.84
CA GLU A 213 18.08 7.52 -5.59
C GLU A 213 16.87 7.51 -4.68
N GLN A 214 16.19 8.66 -4.50
CA GLN A 214 14.95 8.72 -3.74
C GLN A 214 13.81 7.92 -4.36
N ALA A 215 13.62 8.03 -5.67
CA ALA A 215 12.53 7.35 -6.37
C ALA A 215 12.66 5.82 -6.26
N LEU A 216 13.88 5.29 -6.30
CA LEU A 216 14.17 3.85 -6.38
C LEU A 216 14.62 3.22 -5.05
N ALA A 217 14.85 4.01 -3.99
CA ALA A 217 15.35 3.50 -2.70
C ALA A 217 14.52 2.31 -2.17
N TRP A 218 13.20 2.38 -2.30
CA TRP A 218 12.29 1.34 -1.79
C TRP A 218 12.49 -0.01 -2.51
N LYS A 219 12.82 0.00 -3.81
CA LYS A 219 13.16 -1.21 -4.58
C LYS A 219 14.44 -1.86 -4.04
N ARG A 220 15.35 -1.06 -3.48
CA ARG A 220 16.62 -1.50 -2.86
C ARG A 220 16.49 -1.84 -1.37
N GLY A 221 15.28 -1.86 -0.82
CA GLY A 221 15.04 -2.14 0.60
C GLY A 221 15.43 -0.98 1.52
N ILE A 222 15.33 0.25 1.04
CA ILE A 222 15.73 1.44 1.77
C ILE A 222 14.62 2.49 1.74
N PHE A 223 14.34 3.11 2.88
CA PHE A 223 13.64 4.40 2.91
C PHE A 223 14.65 5.52 2.87
N TYR A 224 14.55 6.37 1.85
CA TYR A 224 15.42 7.54 1.69
C TYR A 224 14.61 8.83 1.76
N PHE A 225 14.90 9.64 2.76
CA PHE A 225 14.22 10.89 3.04
C PHE A 225 15.18 12.06 2.88
N LYS A 226 14.72 13.09 2.19
CA LYS A 226 15.45 14.34 1.95
C LYS A 226 14.50 15.50 2.20
N LYS A 227 14.74 16.25 3.30
CA LYS A 227 13.86 17.34 3.78
C LYS A 227 12.36 16.97 3.73
N THR A 228 12.03 15.74 4.12
CA THR A 228 10.69 15.18 3.95
C THR A 228 9.83 15.45 5.17
N PRO A 229 8.59 15.97 5.03
CA PRO A 229 7.71 16.20 6.18
C PRO A 229 7.45 14.93 6.99
N LEU A 230 7.50 15.04 8.32
CA LEU A 230 7.32 13.93 9.26
C LEU A 230 6.06 13.11 8.96
N ARG A 231 4.94 13.78 8.66
CA ARG A 231 3.69 13.09 8.31
C ARG A 231 3.82 12.19 7.07
N ARG A 232 4.68 12.55 6.10
CA ARG A 232 4.98 11.71 4.93
C ARG A 232 5.91 10.55 5.29
N VAL A 233 6.91 10.79 6.14
CA VAL A 233 7.78 9.73 6.70
C VAL A 233 6.94 8.68 7.41
N MET A 234 6.12 9.10 8.37
CA MET A 234 5.28 8.20 9.16
C MET A 234 4.26 7.45 8.31
N ARG A 235 3.69 8.04 7.25
CA ARG A 235 2.83 7.31 6.31
C ARG A 235 3.56 6.20 5.57
N GLN A 236 4.80 6.45 5.14
CA GLN A 236 5.60 5.43 4.46
C GLN A 236 5.93 4.26 5.40
N LEU A 237 6.30 4.56 6.65
CA LEU A 237 6.47 3.55 7.70
C LEU A 237 5.16 2.82 8.00
N ALA A 238 4.04 3.55 8.13
CA ALA A 238 2.72 2.98 8.38
C ALA A 238 2.31 1.94 7.34
N ARG A 239 2.56 2.22 6.07
CA ARG A 239 2.30 1.29 4.96
C ARG A 239 3.18 0.06 5.01
N TRP A 240 4.46 0.24 5.32
CA TRP A 240 5.42 -0.86 5.31
C TRP A 240 5.36 -1.77 6.54
N TYR A 241 5.08 -1.22 7.71
CA TYR A 241 4.98 -2.00 8.95
C TYR A 241 3.54 -2.44 9.23
N ASP A 242 2.58 -2.06 8.38
CA ASP A 242 1.14 -2.29 8.57
C ASP A 242 0.68 -1.85 9.97
N VAL A 243 0.89 -0.56 10.24
CA VAL A 243 0.47 0.10 11.48
C VAL A 243 -0.43 1.29 11.15
N MET A 244 -1.31 1.63 12.07
CA MET A 244 -2.12 2.85 11.99
C MET A 244 -1.42 3.94 12.80
N VAL A 245 -1.02 5.03 12.15
CA VAL A 245 -0.37 6.16 12.85
C VAL A 245 -1.40 7.21 13.18
N VAL A 246 -1.44 7.64 14.44
CA VAL A 246 -2.28 8.74 14.91
C VAL A 246 -1.47 9.76 15.69
N TYR A 247 -1.99 10.98 15.76
CA TYR A 247 -1.40 12.11 16.46
C TYR A 247 -2.43 12.59 17.49
N PRO A 248 -2.45 12.05 18.72
CA PRO A 248 -3.48 12.39 19.71
C PRO A 248 -3.43 13.86 20.14
N LYS A 249 -2.27 14.49 20.00
CA LYS A 249 -2.04 15.92 20.19
C LYS A 249 -1.39 16.49 18.93
N GLU A 250 -1.44 17.82 18.77
CA GLU A 250 -0.73 18.48 17.68
C GLU A 250 0.77 18.19 17.80
N VAL A 251 1.37 17.73 16.71
CA VAL A 251 2.82 17.48 16.61
C VAL A 251 3.38 18.51 15.63
N PRO A 252 4.44 19.24 15.99
CA PRO A 252 5.01 20.27 15.12
C PRO A 252 5.38 19.72 13.74
N ASP A 253 5.25 20.57 12.72
CA ASP A 253 5.71 20.25 11.38
C ASP A 253 7.25 20.16 11.37
N ARG A 254 7.76 18.93 11.43
CA ARG A 254 9.18 18.61 11.33
C ARG A 254 9.49 18.01 9.97
N VAL A 255 10.73 18.19 9.54
CA VAL A 255 11.27 17.50 8.36
C VAL A 255 12.35 16.52 8.79
N PHE A 256 12.48 15.44 8.04
CA PHE A 256 13.50 14.43 8.24
C PHE A 256 14.36 14.29 6.99
N THR A 257 15.67 14.16 7.20
CA THR A 257 16.65 13.78 6.19
C THR A 257 17.45 12.61 6.74
N GLY A 258 17.51 11.51 6.01
CA GLY A 258 18.20 10.31 6.44
C GLY A 258 17.67 9.07 5.74
N THR A 259 18.29 7.94 6.11
CA THR A 259 18.07 6.64 5.50
C THR A 259 17.65 5.64 6.56
N ILE A 260 16.65 4.81 6.27
CA ILE A 260 16.20 3.73 7.14
C ILE A 260 16.19 2.44 6.33
N ASP A 261 16.89 1.41 6.79
CA ASP A 261 16.84 0.07 6.20
C ASP A 261 15.44 -0.54 6.42
N SER A 262 14.75 -0.92 5.34
CA SER A 262 13.38 -1.44 5.42
C SER A 262 13.30 -2.85 6.01
N ASN A 263 14.42 -3.55 6.17
CA ASN A 263 14.48 -4.88 6.76
C ASN A 263 14.61 -4.86 8.28
N LYS A 264 14.74 -3.68 8.89
CA LYS A 264 14.77 -3.52 10.34
C LYS A 264 13.38 -3.61 10.95
N ARG A 265 13.31 -3.90 12.25
CA ARG A 265 12.03 -3.85 12.98
C ARG A 265 11.54 -2.40 13.07
N LEU A 266 10.24 -2.22 13.31
CA LEU A 266 9.66 -0.88 13.44
C LEU A 266 10.34 -0.08 14.55
N GLU A 267 10.65 -0.71 15.68
CA GLU A 267 11.37 -0.07 16.79
C GLU A 267 12.71 0.53 16.33
N GLU A 268 13.54 -0.26 15.65
CA GLU A 268 14.83 0.19 15.11
C GLU A 268 14.63 1.33 14.10
N ALA A 269 13.62 1.25 13.24
CA ALA A 269 13.29 2.30 12.28
C ALA A 269 12.87 3.61 12.98
N LEU A 270 12.10 3.53 14.08
CA LEU A 270 11.68 4.69 14.86
C LEU A 270 12.84 5.28 15.67
N GLN A 271 13.82 4.48 16.09
CA GLN A 271 15.04 4.97 16.73
C GLN A 271 15.85 5.89 15.79
N VAL A 272 15.83 5.65 14.47
CA VAL A 272 16.46 6.55 13.50
C VAL A 272 15.79 7.93 13.48
N LEU A 273 14.53 8.03 13.90
CA LEU A 273 13.81 9.30 14.05
C LEU A 273 14.06 9.99 15.41
N ALA A 274 14.91 9.43 16.29
CA ALA A 274 15.23 10.01 17.59
C ALA A 274 15.69 11.49 17.56
N PRO A 275 16.42 11.99 16.54
CA PRO A 275 16.75 13.41 16.44
C PRO A 275 15.53 14.33 16.38
N LEU A 276 14.37 13.79 15.95
CA LEU A 276 13.11 14.50 15.97
C LEU A 276 12.46 14.54 17.34
N LYS A 277 13.08 14.02 18.42
CA LYS A 277 12.56 14.07 19.80
C LYS A 277 11.06 13.77 19.89
N LEU A 278 10.65 12.67 19.24
CA LEU A 278 9.27 12.19 19.27
C LEU A 278 9.20 10.98 20.20
N ARG A 279 8.05 10.77 20.83
CA ARG A 279 7.74 9.56 21.57
C ARG A 279 6.70 8.75 20.82
N PHE A 280 6.85 7.44 20.85
CA PHE A 280 5.99 6.51 20.15
C PHE A 280 5.41 5.51 21.15
N GLN A 281 4.11 5.26 21.07
CA GLN A 281 3.44 4.29 21.93
C GLN A 281 2.44 3.48 21.10
N PHE A 282 2.47 2.15 21.25
CA PHE A 282 1.37 1.32 20.76
C PHE A 282 0.19 1.41 21.72
N LYS A 283 -1.03 1.50 21.17
CA LYS A 283 -2.25 1.40 21.95
C LYS A 283 -3.12 0.23 21.52
N GLY A 284 -3.36 -0.63 22.51
CA GLY A 284 -4.20 -1.81 22.36
C GLY A 284 -3.65 -2.78 21.32
N ASN A 285 -4.56 -3.60 20.81
CA ASN A 285 -4.32 -4.75 19.95
C ASN A 285 -4.44 -4.43 18.44
N ARG A 286 -4.66 -3.17 18.05
CA ARG A 286 -4.95 -2.77 16.66
C ARG A 286 -3.74 -2.21 15.90
N ARG A 287 -2.51 -2.48 16.32
CA ARG A 287 -1.28 -1.93 15.71
C ARG A 287 -1.38 -0.40 15.53
N LEU A 288 -1.97 0.27 16.53
CA LEU A 288 -2.17 1.72 16.56
C LEU A 288 -0.95 2.39 17.20
N LEU A 289 -0.15 3.08 16.39
CA LEU A 289 1.02 3.83 16.82
C LEU A 289 0.63 5.29 17.07
N GLU A 290 0.61 5.69 18.33
CA GLU A 290 0.45 7.08 18.75
C GLU A 290 1.80 7.80 18.70
N VAL A 291 1.81 9.00 18.12
CA VAL A 291 3.00 9.87 18.03
C VAL A 291 2.80 11.09 18.92
N TYR A 292 3.78 11.32 19.78
CA TYR A 292 3.83 12.43 20.74
C TYR A 292 5.13 13.22 20.59
N GLU A 293 5.13 14.43 21.15
CA GLU A 293 6.35 15.19 21.46
C GLU A 293 6.98 14.71 22.77
#